data_AF-A0A0G0U1L8-F1
#
_entry.id   AF-A0A0G0U1L8-F1
#
_cell.length_a   1.000
_cell.length_b   1.000
_cell.length_c   1.000
_cell.angle_alpha   90.00
_cell.angle_beta   90.00
_cell.angle_gamma   90.00
#
_symmetry.space_group_name_H-M   'P 1'
#
loop_
_entity.id
_entity.type
_entity.pdbx_description
1 polymer ?
#
loop_
_entity_poly.entity_id
_entity_poly.type
_entity_poly.pdbx_seq_one_letter_code
_entity_poly.pdbx_strand_id
1 'polypeptide(L)'
;MNKFFPAEMKRKILSLIFILGLVYLILPGPTKIEDFPPLTPSLKSTLEGDTIQNPNIAAYFSDFRRDYITDYYKQKFASLHIFGRILPPLTLNHPPEYAYQYIRDQQESTFLEEYVYPLRESFFVNGYEPEVENRIYNRGSDFTGNHIIVRNNGVGEELFFNSKATVRFYPTNILGRVLVYTGIWLAAVLIYKLFLKALKD
;
A
#
# COMPACT_ATOMS: atom_id res chain seq x y z
N MET A 1 -26.00 -7.30 32.94
CA MET A 1 -25.79 -6.27 31.90
C MET A 1 -26.37 -6.67 30.52
N ASN A 2 -27.50 -7.41 30.45
CA ASN A 2 -27.96 -8.10 29.23
C ASN A 2 -29.24 -7.54 28.57
N LYS A 3 -29.69 -6.32 28.93
CA LYS A 3 -31.03 -5.81 28.56
C LYS A 3 -31.05 -4.69 27.51
N PHE A 4 -29.97 -4.42 26.79
CA PHE A 4 -29.95 -3.23 25.94
C PHE A 4 -30.60 -3.39 24.55
N PHE A 5 -30.71 -4.61 23.98
CA PHE A 5 -31.30 -4.81 22.64
C PHE A 5 -32.08 -6.14 22.54
N PRO A 6 -33.35 -6.15 22.10
CA PRO A 6 -34.06 -7.39 21.77
C PRO A 6 -33.32 -8.21 20.71
N ALA A 7 -33.46 -9.53 20.74
CA ALA A 7 -32.72 -10.46 19.87
C ALA A 7 -32.91 -10.16 18.37
N GLU A 8 -34.12 -9.75 17.97
CA GLU A 8 -34.44 -9.31 16.62
C GLU A 8 -33.64 -8.08 16.19
N MET A 9 -33.42 -7.12 17.10
CA MET A 9 -32.65 -5.92 16.81
C MET A 9 -31.16 -6.24 16.62
N LYS A 10 -30.61 -7.17 17.41
CA LYS A 10 -29.22 -7.65 17.25
C LYS A 10 -29.00 -8.31 15.88
N ARG A 11 -29.94 -9.16 15.44
CA ARG A 11 -29.88 -9.79 14.11
C ARG A 11 -29.89 -8.76 12.99
N LYS A 12 -30.80 -7.78 13.06
CA LYS A 12 -30.87 -6.69 12.08
C LYS A 12 -29.58 -5.87 12.01
N ILE A 13 -28.98 -5.55 13.16
CA ILE A 13 -27.70 -4.82 13.22
C ILE A 13 -26.57 -5.65 12.59
N LEU A 14 -26.46 -6.94 12.92
CA LEU A 14 -25.43 -7.81 12.33
C LEU A 14 -25.60 -7.96 10.81
N SER A 15 -26.83 -8.16 10.34
CA SER A 15 -27.13 -8.20 8.90
C SER A 15 -26.79 -6.88 8.22
N LEU A 16 -27.07 -5.74 8.85
CA LEU A 16 -26.70 -4.43 8.32
C LEU A 16 -25.18 -4.27 8.21
N ILE A 17 -24.42 -4.63 9.25
CA ILE A 17 -22.95 -4.59 9.22
C ILE A 17 -22.40 -5.52 8.13
N PHE A 18 -22.97 -6.72 7.98
CA PHE A 18 -22.61 -7.65 6.92
C PHE A 18 -22.83 -7.06 5.52
N ILE A 19 -24.01 -6.47 5.29
CA ILE A 19 -24.35 -5.85 4.00
C ILE A 19 -23.45 -4.64 3.73
N LEU A 20 -23.23 -3.77 4.71
CA LEU A 20 -22.34 -2.61 4.56
C LEU A 20 -20.90 -3.03 4.24
N GLY A 21 -20.41 -4.09 4.87
CA GLY A 21 -19.10 -4.65 4.55
C GLY A 21 -19.04 -5.26 3.15
N LEU A 22 -20.08 -5.98 2.71
CA LEU A 22 -20.16 -6.47 1.32
C LEU A 22 -20.14 -5.33 0.30
N VAL A 23 -20.91 -4.27 0.54
CA VAL A 23 -20.90 -3.07 -0.31
C VAL A 23 -19.49 -2.49 -0.36
N TYR A 24 -18.84 -2.32 0.80
CA TYR A 24 -17.46 -1.82 0.89
C TYR A 24 -16.47 -2.61 0.03
N LEU A 25 -16.58 -3.94 -0.04
CA LEU A 25 -15.66 -4.81 -0.79
C LEU A 25 -15.87 -4.78 -2.31
N ILE A 26 -17.09 -4.49 -2.76
CA ILE A 26 -17.48 -4.48 -4.19
C ILE A 26 -17.29 -3.10 -4.81
N LEU A 27 -17.22 -2.04 -3.98
CA LEU A 27 -16.96 -0.69 -4.47
C LEU A 27 -15.69 -0.64 -5.35
N PRO A 28 -15.75 0.08 -6.49
CA PRO A 28 -14.62 0.18 -7.40
C PRO A 28 -13.40 0.82 -6.72
N GLY A 29 -12.24 0.54 -7.28
CA GLY A 29 -10.94 1.04 -6.86
C GLY A 29 -9.92 0.88 -8.00
N PRO A 30 -8.66 1.25 -7.79
CA PRO A 30 -7.61 1.04 -8.78
C PRO A 30 -7.43 -0.45 -9.06
N THR A 31 -7.07 -0.77 -10.29
CA THR A 31 -6.89 -2.16 -10.75
C THR A 31 -5.46 -2.49 -11.09
N LYS A 32 -4.66 -1.47 -11.43
CA LYS A 32 -3.30 -1.60 -11.91
C LYS A 32 -2.48 -0.37 -11.54
N ILE A 33 -1.16 -0.49 -11.63
CA ILE A 33 -0.25 0.59 -11.23
C ILE A 33 -0.37 1.84 -12.13
N GLU A 34 -0.81 1.69 -13.38
CA GLU A 34 -0.99 2.80 -14.32
C GLU A 34 -2.13 3.75 -13.93
N ASP A 35 -3.03 3.31 -13.04
CA ASP A 35 -4.10 4.16 -12.51
C ASP A 35 -3.53 5.23 -11.54
N PHE A 36 -2.30 5.04 -11.06
CA PHE A 36 -1.62 5.98 -10.16
C PHE A 36 -0.81 6.99 -10.98
N PRO A 37 -0.98 8.30 -10.71
CA PRO A 37 -0.24 9.32 -11.45
C PRO A 37 1.26 9.29 -11.10
N PRO A 38 2.14 9.67 -12.05
CA PRO A 38 3.56 9.81 -11.79
C PRO A 38 3.83 10.94 -10.78
N LEU A 39 5.00 10.89 -10.15
CA LEU A 39 5.46 11.90 -9.19
C LEU A 39 6.04 13.12 -9.92
N THR A 40 5.24 14.07 -10.40
CA THR A 40 5.76 15.17 -11.24
C THR A 40 6.33 16.35 -10.42
N PRO A 41 7.50 16.92 -10.76
CA PRO A 41 8.45 16.50 -11.81
C PRO A 41 9.33 15.32 -11.36
N SER A 42 9.31 14.22 -12.12
CA SER A 42 10.23 13.09 -11.95
C SER A 42 10.56 12.46 -13.30
N LEU A 43 11.66 11.72 -13.33
CA LEU A 43 12.02 10.85 -14.43
C LEU A 43 11.55 9.42 -14.13
N LYS A 44 10.69 8.86 -14.97
CA LYS A 44 10.28 7.45 -14.83
C LYS A 44 11.47 6.53 -15.05
N SER A 45 11.72 5.62 -14.12
CA SER A 45 12.79 4.63 -14.23
C SER A 45 12.48 3.61 -15.32
N THR A 46 13.49 3.28 -16.12
CA THR A 46 13.48 2.19 -17.10
C THR A 46 14.46 1.08 -16.72
N LEU A 47 14.98 1.10 -15.49
CA LEU A 47 15.89 0.07 -14.99
C LEU A 47 15.21 -1.30 -14.92
N GLU A 48 15.99 -2.36 -15.05
CA GLU A 48 15.50 -3.72 -14.87
C GLU A 48 14.82 -3.88 -13.51
N GLY A 49 13.66 -4.52 -13.49
CA GLY A 49 12.84 -4.72 -12.29
C GLY A 49 11.90 -3.56 -11.95
N ASP A 50 12.04 -2.38 -12.58
CA ASP A 50 11.09 -1.25 -12.47
C ASP A 50 10.10 -1.18 -13.64
N THR A 51 10.22 -2.11 -14.58
CA THR A 51 9.41 -2.13 -15.81
C THR A 51 8.59 -3.42 -15.90
N ILE A 52 8.31 -3.89 -17.12
CA ILE A 52 7.37 -4.98 -17.44
C ILE A 52 7.77 -6.32 -16.80
N GLN A 53 9.04 -6.48 -16.37
CA GLN A 53 9.48 -7.71 -15.70
C GLN A 53 8.72 -7.96 -14.38
N ASN A 54 8.34 -6.90 -13.68
CA ASN A 54 7.60 -6.98 -12.42
C ASN A 54 6.21 -6.36 -12.58
N PRO A 55 5.12 -7.12 -12.45
CA PRO A 55 3.78 -6.58 -12.63
C PRO A 55 3.41 -5.59 -11.51
N ASN A 56 2.64 -4.57 -11.87
CA ASN A 56 2.10 -3.54 -10.97
C ASN A 56 3.17 -2.77 -10.16
N ILE A 57 4.35 -2.58 -10.74
CA ILE A 57 5.40 -1.73 -10.18
C ILE A 57 5.62 -0.49 -11.06
N ALA A 58 6.02 0.61 -10.44
CA ALA A 58 6.57 1.76 -11.14
C ALA A 58 7.61 2.45 -10.25
N ALA A 59 8.66 3.00 -10.86
CA ALA A 59 9.66 3.78 -10.14
C ALA A 59 9.95 5.11 -10.82
N TYR A 60 10.35 6.08 -10.01
CA TYR A 60 10.54 7.48 -10.39
C TYR A 60 11.75 8.07 -9.67
N PHE A 61 12.65 8.69 -10.42
CA PHE A 61 13.74 9.50 -9.88
C PHE A 61 13.27 10.94 -9.70
N SER A 62 13.48 11.51 -8.52
CA SER A 62 13.00 12.84 -8.18
C SER A 62 13.88 13.51 -7.13
N ASP A 63 13.68 14.80 -6.92
CA ASP A 63 14.33 15.54 -5.84
C ASP A 63 13.47 15.61 -4.56
N PHE A 64 12.36 14.88 -4.54
CA PHE A 64 11.44 14.86 -3.42
C PHE A 64 11.95 13.99 -2.28
N ARG A 65 11.62 14.41 -1.06
CA ARG A 65 11.95 13.69 0.17
C ARG A 65 10.82 12.75 0.57
N ARG A 66 11.13 11.85 1.51
CA ARG A 66 10.18 10.87 2.07
C ARG A 66 8.80 11.47 2.37
N ASP A 67 8.75 12.56 3.13
CA ASP A 67 7.51 13.19 3.60
C ASP A 67 6.58 13.60 2.45
N TYR A 68 7.14 14.18 1.38
CA TYR A 68 6.38 14.52 0.20
C TYR A 68 5.93 13.28 -0.58
N ILE A 69 6.83 12.31 -0.78
CA ILE A 69 6.55 11.10 -1.56
C ILE A 69 5.40 10.30 -0.92
N THR A 70 5.49 10.07 0.39
CA THR A 70 4.51 9.25 1.12
C THR A 70 3.15 9.94 1.17
N ASP A 71 3.12 11.23 1.51
CA ASP A 71 1.88 12.01 1.53
C ASP A 71 1.24 12.10 0.13
N TYR A 72 2.02 12.37 -0.91
CA TYR A 72 1.55 12.40 -2.30
C TYR A 72 0.83 11.10 -2.66
N TYR A 73 1.52 9.97 -2.50
CA TYR A 73 0.98 8.68 -2.89
C TYR A 73 -0.18 8.21 -2.01
N LYS A 74 -0.18 8.54 -0.71
CA LYS A 74 -1.31 8.29 0.19
C LYS A 74 -2.56 9.03 -0.26
N GLN A 75 -2.43 10.31 -0.60
CA GLN A 75 -3.55 11.13 -1.08
C GLN A 75 -4.05 10.65 -2.44
N LYS A 76 -3.15 10.29 -3.36
CA LYS A 76 -3.55 9.72 -4.65
C LYS A 76 -4.28 8.40 -4.49
N PHE A 77 -3.78 7.50 -3.66
CA PHE A 77 -4.46 6.24 -3.38
C PHE A 77 -5.85 6.45 -2.77
N ALA A 78 -5.99 7.37 -1.81
CA ALA A 78 -7.29 7.75 -1.27
C ALA A 78 -8.22 8.33 -2.35
N SER A 79 -7.71 9.18 -3.25
CA SER A 79 -8.51 9.82 -4.30
C SER A 79 -9.07 8.84 -5.35
N LEU A 80 -8.43 7.68 -5.52
CA LEU A 80 -8.87 6.62 -6.43
C LEU A 80 -10.03 5.80 -5.85
N HIS A 81 -10.43 6.06 -4.61
CA HIS A 81 -11.54 5.39 -3.94
C HIS A 81 -12.72 6.34 -3.72
N ILE A 82 -13.94 5.90 -4.04
CA ILE A 82 -15.16 6.72 -3.94
C ILE A 82 -15.31 7.37 -2.56
N PHE A 83 -15.03 6.63 -1.49
CA PHE A 83 -15.11 7.13 -0.12
C PHE A 83 -13.74 7.42 0.50
N GLY A 84 -12.66 7.48 -0.29
CA GLY A 84 -11.32 7.58 0.27
C GLY A 84 -11.03 8.88 1.03
N ARG A 85 -11.81 9.94 0.80
CA ARG A 85 -11.76 11.16 1.63
C ARG A 85 -12.39 11.00 3.02
N ILE A 86 -13.40 10.13 3.14
CA ILE A 86 -14.12 9.87 4.40
C ILE A 86 -13.46 8.72 5.15
N LEU A 87 -13.01 7.71 4.40
CA LEU A 87 -12.30 6.52 4.86
C LEU A 87 -10.92 6.54 4.22
N PRO A 88 -9.95 7.27 4.80
CA PRO A 88 -8.58 7.25 4.32
C PRO A 88 -7.97 5.85 4.47
N PRO A 89 -6.97 5.50 3.65
CA PRO A 89 -6.28 4.22 3.79
C PRO A 89 -5.52 4.16 5.12
N LEU A 90 -5.44 2.97 5.70
CA LEU A 90 -4.60 2.72 6.87
C LEU A 90 -3.13 2.79 6.45
N THR A 91 -2.30 3.51 7.21
CA THR A 91 -0.86 3.58 6.99
C THR A 91 -0.15 2.59 7.90
N LEU A 92 0.63 1.68 7.32
CA LEU A 92 1.51 0.77 8.03
C LEU A 92 2.95 1.10 7.63
N ASN A 93 3.80 1.34 8.63
CA ASN A 93 5.22 1.59 8.41
C ASN A 93 5.97 0.28 8.58
N HIS A 94 6.76 -0.07 7.58
CA HIS A 94 7.57 -1.29 7.58
C HIS A 94 9.06 -0.94 7.68
N PRO A 95 9.87 -1.81 8.32
CA PRO A 95 11.31 -1.72 8.21
C PRO A 95 11.75 -1.71 6.73
N PRO A 96 12.68 -0.81 6.34
CA PRO A 96 13.11 -0.67 4.95
C PRO A 96 13.75 -1.94 4.41
N GLU A 97 14.31 -2.79 5.29
CA GLU A 97 14.90 -4.08 4.95
C GLU A 97 13.88 -5.02 4.32
N TYR A 98 12.57 -4.90 4.60
CA TYR A 98 11.56 -5.75 3.97
C TYR A 98 11.17 -5.32 2.56
N ALA A 99 11.80 -4.28 2.00
CA ALA A 99 11.55 -3.86 0.62
C ALA A 99 11.86 -4.96 -0.40
N TYR A 100 12.82 -5.85 -0.12
CA TYR A 100 13.09 -6.99 -1.02
C TYR A 100 11.88 -7.93 -1.13
N GLN A 101 11.11 -8.08 -0.06
CA GLN A 101 9.95 -8.97 -0.03
C GLN A 101 8.71 -8.31 -0.65
N TYR A 102 8.49 -7.03 -0.37
CA TYR A 102 7.24 -6.34 -0.74
C TYR A 102 7.32 -5.54 -2.05
N ILE A 103 8.51 -5.17 -2.51
CA ILE A 103 8.69 -4.36 -3.73
C ILE A 103 9.31 -5.18 -4.84
N ARG A 104 10.58 -5.59 -4.70
CA ARG A 104 11.30 -6.43 -5.65
C ARG A 104 12.63 -6.88 -5.06
N ASP A 105 13.20 -7.95 -5.60
CA ASP A 105 14.54 -8.40 -5.23
C ASP A 105 15.58 -7.28 -5.40
N GLN A 106 16.54 -7.21 -4.48
CA GLN A 106 17.63 -6.21 -4.48
C GLN A 106 17.15 -4.75 -4.46
N GLN A 107 16.00 -4.46 -3.83
CA GLN A 107 15.53 -3.09 -3.65
C GLN A 107 16.31 -2.36 -2.54
N GLU A 108 17.04 -1.31 -2.92
CA GLU A 108 17.58 -0.32 -1.99
C GLU A 108 16.45 0.55 -1.42
N SER A 109 16.54 0.88 -0.13
CA SER A 109 15.43 1.45 0.61
C SER A 109 15.91 2.18 1.86
N THR A 110 15.46 3.43 2.01
CA THR A 110 15.56 4.18 3.27
C THR A 110 14.23 4.21 4.02
N PHE A 111 13.12 3.97 3.31
CA PHE A 111 11.79 3.82 3.92
C PHE A 111 10.86 2.91 3.12
N LEU A 112 9.92 2.29 3.83
CA LEU A 112 8.86 1.48 3.26
C LEU A 112 7.54 1.74 4.00
N GLU A 113 6.52 2.18 3.26
CA GLU A 113 5.18 2.39 3.78
C GLU A 113 4.16 1.58 2.97
N GLU A 114 3.12 1.12 3.64
CA GLU A 114 1.99 0.44 3.03
C GLU A 114 0.71 1.21 3.34
N TYR A 115 -0.10 1.43 2.31
CA TYR A 115 -1.44 2.00 2.42
C TYR A 115 -2.47 0.92 2.12
N VAL A 116 -3.33 0.64 3.09
CA VAL A 116 -4.22 -0.53 3.08
C VAL A 116 -5.67 -0.11 3.17
N TYR A 117 -6.48 -0.70 2.29
CA TYR A 117 -7.91 -0.85 2.48
C TYR A 117 -8.19 -2.31 2.90
N PRO A 118 -8.53 -2.57 4.18
CA PRO A 118 -8.64 -3.93 4.70
C PRO A 118 -9.54 -4.82 3.86
N LEU A 119 -9.11 -6.05 3.59
CA LEU A 119 -9.80 -7.03 2.74
C LEU A 119 -10.03 -6.58 1.28
N ARG A 120 -9.38 -5.49 0.83
CA ARG A 120 -9.49 -5.00 -0.56
C ARG A 120 -8.15 -4.97 -1.27
N GLU A 121 -7.23 -4.12 -0.86
CA GLU A 121 -5.99 -3.88 -1.57
C GLU A 121 -4.93 -3.24 -0.68
N SER A 122 -3.68 -3.46 -1.07
CA SER A 122 -2.49 -2.86 -0.46
C SER A 122 -1.69 -2.14 -1.52
N PHE A 123 -1.20 -0.96 -1.17
CA PHE A 123 -0.34 -0.15 -2.03
C PHE A 123 0.93 0.20 -1.26
N PHE A 124 2.08 -0.25 -1.76
CA PHE A 124 3.37 -0.03 -1.14
C PHE A 124 4.09 1.13 -1.79
N VAL A 125 4.67 1.98 -0.95
CA VAL A 125 5.50 3.11 -1.34
C VAL A 125 6.85 2.94 -0.67
N ASN A 126 7.86 2.73 -1.49
CA ASN A 126 9.24 2.64 -1.09
C ASN A 126 10.01 3.84 -1.61
N GLY A 127 11.00 4.28 -0.86
CA GLY A 127 11.96 5.25 -1.39
C GLY A 127 13.36 4.99 -0.90
N TYR A 128 14.30 5.41 -1.73
CA TYR A 128 15.73 5.39 -1.47
C TYR A 128 16.28 6.80 -1.59
N GLU A 129 16.99 7.24 -0.54
CA GLU A 129 17.61 8.56 -0.41
C GLU A 129 19.09 8.36 -0.02
N PRO A 130 20.06 8.43 -0.96
CA PRO A 130 21.46 8.12 -0.68
C PRO A 130 22.06 8.97 0.44
N GLU A 131 21.72 10.26 0.50
CA GLU A 131 22.14 11.15 1.60
C GLU A 131 21.68 10.62 2.97
N VAL A 132 20.44 10.14 3.07
CA VAL A 132 19.88 9.61 4.31
C VAL A 132 20.57 8.30 4.68
N GLU A 133 20.78 7.41 3.71
CA GLU A 133 21.53 6.18 3.93
C GLU A 133 22.95 6.46 4.47
N ASN A 134 23.70 7.33 3.77
CA ASN A 134 25.07 7.67 4.16
C ASN A 134 25.12 8.25 5.58
N ARG A 135 24.16 9.10 5.95
CA ARG A 135 24.03 9.64 7.30
C ARG A 135 23.71 8.58 8.34
N ILE A 136 22.82 7.63 8.06
CA ILE A 136 22.47 6.53 8.98
C ILE A 136 23.70 5.66 9.26
N TYR A 137 24.51 5.39 8.24
CA TYR A 137 25.70 4.55 8.35
C TYR A 137 27.00 5.30 8.64
N ASN A 138 26.95 6.62 8.93
CA ASN A 138 28.13 7.48 9.13
C ASN A 138 29.19 7.32 8.01
N ARG A 139 28.75 7.17 6.76
CA ARG A 139 29.64 7.11 5.60
C ARG A 139 30.00 8.53 5.17
N GLY A 140 31.28 8.80 5.01
CA GLY A 140 31.73 10.03 4.35
C GLY A 140 31.32 10.00 2.88
N SER A 141 30.51 10.96 2.44
CA SER A 141 30.04 11.05 1.07
C SER A 141 30.22 12.48 0.53
N ASP A 142 30.57 12.57 -0.75
CA ASP A 142 30.59 13.82 -1.49
C ASP A 142 29.26 14.06 -2.22
N PHE A 143 29.20 15.07 -3.08
CA PHE A 143 28.00 15.34 -3.88
C PHE A 143 27.56 14.11 -4.67
N THR A 144 28.48 13.39 -5.31
CA THR A 144 28.15 12.22 -6.14
C THR A 144 27.63 11.05 -5.30
N GLY A 145 28.16 10.85 -4.10
CA GLY A 145 27.71 9.81 -3.18
C GLY A 145 26.34 10.10 -2.55
N ASN A 146 25.89 11.35 -2.55
CA ASN A 146 24.59 11.74 -1.98
C ASN A 146 23.44 11.81 -3.00
N HIS A 147 23.73 11.60 -4.29
CA HIS A 147 22.73 11.66 -5.36
C HIS A 147 22.72 10.39 -6.19
N ILE A 148 21.55 10.08 -6.74
CA ILE A 148 21.38 9.02 -7.73
C ILE A 148 21.75 9.59 -9.09
N ILE A 149 22.70 8.96 -9.76
CA ILE A 149 23.20 9.38 -11.06
C ILE A 149 22.52 8.55 -12.14
N VAL A 150 21.77 9.21 -13.02
CA VAL A 150 21.10 8.58 -14.16
C VAL A 150 21.66 9.16 -15.45
N ARG A 151 22.28 8.32 -16.27
CA ARG A 151 22.75 8.72 -17.60
C ARG A 151 21.57 8.74 -18.57
N ASN A 152 21.25 9.90 -19.13
CA ASN A 152 20.22 10.00 -20.15
C ASN A 152 20.80 9.60 -21.52
N ASN A 153 20.38 8.44 -22.02
CA ASN A 153 20.84 7.87 -23.30
C ASN A 153 20.59 8.78 -24.52
N GLY A 154 19.72 9.79 -24.42
CA GLY A 154 19.41 10.72 -25.52
C GLY A 154 20.25 12.00 -25.56
N VAL A 155 20.90 12.38 -24.46
CA VAL A 155 21.58 13.69 -24.33
C VAL A 155 23.03 13.53 -23.87
N GLY A 156 23.41 12.37 -23.33
CA GLY A 156 24.76 12.13 -22.81
C GLY A 156 25.07 12.85 -21.49
N GLU A 157 24.12 13.64 -20.97
CA GLU A 157 24.20 14.31 -19.68
C GLU A 157 23.86 13.36 -18.53
N GLU A 158 24.59 13.53 -17.43
CA GLU A 158 24.34 12.86 -16.16
C GLU A 158 23.36 13.70 -15.35
N LEU A 159 22.21 13.10 -15.03
CA LEU A 159 21.20 13.71 -14.19
C LEU A 159 21.39 13.23 -12.75
N PHE A 160 21.30 14.16 -11.81
CA PHE A 160 21.41 13.91 -10.38
C PHE A 160 20.04 14.05 -9.75
N PHE A 161 19.64 13.05 -8.98
CA PHE A 161 18.38 13.05 -8.25
C PHE A 161 18.62 12.76 -6.77
N ASN A 162 17.89 13.45 -5.88
CA ASN A 162 18.03 13.21 -4.43
C ASN A 162 17.41 11.88 -3.99
N SER A 163 16.42 11.37 -4.73
CA SER A 163 15.70 10.16 -4.33
C SER A 163 15.17 9.35 -5.51
N LYS A 164 14.90 8.07 -5.23
CA LYS A 164 14.15 7.18 -6.10
C LYS A 164 12.94 6.64 -5.33
N ALA A 165 11.75 6.95 -5.79
CA ALA A 165 10.51 6.37 -5.30
C ALA A 165 10.15 5.13 -6.12
N THR A 166 9.86 4.02 -5.46
CA THR A 166 9.36 2.79 -6.10
C THR A 166 8.03 2.43 -5.48
N VAL A 167 6.98 2.32 -6.30
CA VAL A 167 5.63 2.03 -5.86
C VAL A 167 5.17 0.70 -6.41
N ARG A 168 4.44 -0.07 -5.60
CA ARG A 168 3.89 -1.37 -6.00
C ARG A 168 2.47 -1.55 -5.54
N PHE A 169 1.60 -1.98 -6.45
CA PHE A 169 0.17 -2.17 -6.18
C PHE A 169 -0.21 -3.65 -6.16
N TYR A 170 -0.95 -4.05 -5.12
CA TYR A 170 -1.46 -5.41 -4.94
C TYR A 170 -3.00 -5.42 -5.05
N PRO A 171 -3.54 -5.61 -6.27
CA PRO A 171 -4.98 -5.73 -6.45
C PRO A 171 -5.48 -7.09 -5.96
N THR A 172 -6.61 -7.10 -5.25
CA THR A 172 -7.33 -8.36 -4.96
C THR A 172 -8.53 -8.51 -5.88
N ASN A 173 -8.81 -9.71 -6.37
CA ASN A 173 -10.03 -10.00 -7.14
C ASN A 173 -11.29 -9.87 -6.26
N ILE A 174 -12.34 -9.20 -6.77
CA ILE A 174 -13.63 -9.00 -6.08
C ILE A 174 -14.22 -10.32 -5.56
N LEU A 175 -14.18 -11.40 -6.34
CA LEU A 175 -14.67 -12.71 -5.92
C LEU A 175 -13.89 -13.22 -4.69
N GLY A 176 -12.57 -13.05 -4.69
CA GLY A 176 -11.72 -13.40 -3.56
C GLY A 176 -12.08 -12.59 -2.31
N ARG A 177 -12.28 -11.27 -2.46
CA ARG A 177 -12.70 -10.37 -1.36
C ARG A 177 -14.02 -10.85 -0.73
N VAL A 178 -15.04 -11.12 -1.56
CA VAL A 178 -16.37 -11.55 -1.10
C VAL A 178 -16.34 -12.93 -0.44
N LEU A 179 -15.59 -13.87 -1.01
CA LEU A 179 -15.44 -15.23 -0.46
C LEU A 179 -14.76 -15.20 0.91
N VAL A 180 -13.62 -14.50 1.03
CA VAL A 180 -12.90 -14.36 2.30
C VAL A 180 -13.78 -13.70 3.35
N TYR A 181 -14.46 -12.60 2.99
CA TYR A 181 -15.35 -11.89 3.91
C TYR A 181 -16.50 -12.76 4.41
N THR A 182 -17.18 -13.45 3.50
CA THR A 182 -18.29 -14.34 3.86
C THR A 182 -17.79 -15.53 4.69
N GLY A 183 -16.60 -16.05 4.36
CA GLY A 183 -15.91 -17.08 5.15
C GLY A 183 -15.63 -16.64 6.58
N ILE A 184 -15.12 -15.41 6.78
CA ILE A 184 -14.88 -14.83 8.11
C ILE A 184 -16.19 -14.78 8.92
N TRP A 185 -17.29 -14.31 8.31
CA TRP A 185 -18.58 -14.27 8.99
C TRP A 185 -19.13 -15.65 9.34
N LEU A 186 -19.05 -16.61 8.41
CA LEU A 186 -19.46 -17.98 8.67
C LEU A 186 -18.64 -18.59 9.81
N ALA A 187 -17.31 -18.42 9.78
CA ALA A 187 -16.42 -18.90 10.84
C ALA A 187 -16.78 -18.27 12.19
N ALA A 188 -17.00 -16.96 12.25
CA ALA A 188 -17.40 -16.26 13.47
C ALA A 188 -18.72 -16.81 14.05
N VAL A 189 -19.71 -17.08 13.19
CA VAL A 189 -21.00 -17.68 13.62
C VAL A 189 -20.81 -19.09 14.15
N LEU A 190 -19.99 -19.92 13.48
CA LEU A 190 -19.71 -21.29 13.92
C LEU A 190 -18.97 -21.32 15.26
N ILE A 191 -17.94 -20.47 15.42
CA ILE A 191 -17.19 -20.33 16.68
C ILE A 191 -18.13 -19.87 17.81
N TYR A 192 -19.00 -18.90 17.55
CA TYR A 192 -19.98 -18.44 18.55
C TYR A 192 -20.94 -19.56 18.97
N LYS A 193 -21.43 -20.36 18.03
CA LYS A 193 -22.29 -21.53 18.34
C LYS A 193 -21.54 -22.57 19.16
N LEU A 194 -20.28 -22.85 18.83
CA LEU A 194 -19.43 -23.76 19.58
C LEU A 194 -19.23 -23.28 21.02
N PHE A 195 -18.92 -21.99 21.19
CA PHE A 195 -18.77 -21.36 22.50
C PHE A 195 -20.05 -21.49 23.35
N LEU A 196 -21.22 -21.24 22.77
CA LEU A 196 -22.49 -21.42 23.48
C LEU A 196 -22.78 -22.87 23.86
N LYS A 197 -22.30 -23.84 23.08
CA LYS A 197 -22.43 -25.27 23.41
C LYS A 197 -21.50 -25.62 24.58
N ALA A 198 -20.25 -25.18 24.53
CA ALA A 198 -19.25 -25.42 25.58
C ALA A 198 -19.59 -24.79 26.93
N LEU A 199 -20.47 -23.79 26.98
CA LEU A 199 -20.96 -23.20 28.24
C LEU A 199 -22.17 -23.95 28.84
N LYS A 200 -22.83 -24.82 28.06
CA LYS A 200 -23.97 -25.61 28.51
C LYS A 200 -23.58 -26.99 29.02
N ASP A 201 -22.43 -27.48 28.54
CA ASP A 201 -21.75 -28.67 29.04
C ASP A 201 -20.94 -28.30 30.30
#